data_AF-A0A5C3MHP5-F1
#
_entry.id   AF-A0A5C3MHP5-F1
#
_cell.length_a   1.000
_cell.length_b   1.000
_cell.length_c   1.000
_cell.angle_alpha   90.00
_cell.angle_beta   90.00
_cell.angle_gamma   90.00
#
_symmetry.space_group_name_H-M   'P 1'
#
loop_
_entity.id
_entity.type
_entity.pdbx_description
1 polymer ?
#
loop_
_entity_poly.entity_id
_entity_poly.type
_entity_poly.pdbx_seq_one_letter_code
_entity_poly.pdbx_strand_id
1 'polypeptide(L)'
;MSSTPILKKKPTTTDFGQWVDLIGSHETSPYPLHMRSSLSRLSSHFSSADDPHQWRFSLALDTADSSDDELHDPKGILPRKIDRQPVKNASRKGLANFGCLVLLCLALLTLFIGYPIITFVGHKPISNFGAFNTGGLNATGQVPAMTGNFGLVDNDTPKEAYTRLSWADPSAELQLVFSDEFNTDGRSFYPGDDPYWEAVDLHYWATNNLEWYDPEAVTTQDGSLVITLSQKETHDLHYEGGLISTWNKFCFTGGYIETSVSLPGANNILGLWPAIWTMGNLGRAGYGASLEGVWPYTYDSCDVGTLANQTLQGLPLAATMNGDEGNGGVLSYLPGQRLSRCTCSRESHPGPKHPDGTFVGRSAPEIDVFEAQINEDTLVAQVSQSAQWAPFNEAYMWANTSDNMIISDPTISHLNSFTGSVTQQATSVVTNTDGRCYEDAAGCFSVYGFEYKPGFDEGYITWISNNVVAWTVKAAGLGADPVVQISERPVPQEPMYLIANLGMSRNFGPVDLLHLPFPVHMRVDYIRVYQPKNAINIGCNPKDFPTEDYINKYIDAYTNPNLTTWVNDYHQEWPKNSFLGQC
;
A
#
# COMPACT_ATOMS: atom_id res chain seq x y z
N MET A 1 -19.78 -40.36 58.98
CA MET A 1 -20.84 -39.84 58.10
C MET A 1 -20.20 -39.60 56.73
N SER A 2 -19.86 -40.62 55.92
CA SER A 2 -20.67 -41.62 55.19
C SER A 2 -21.77 -40.95 54.36
N SER A 3 -21.66 -40.86 53.03
CA SER A 3 -22.05 -42.00 52.18
C SER A 3 -21.59 -41.86 50.71
N THR A 4 -20.71 -42.75 50.27
CA THR A 4 -20.85 -43.48 48.98
C THR A 4 -22.11 -44.38 49.08
N PRO A 5 -22.74 -44.92 47.99
CA PRO A 5 -22.06 -45.88 47.09
C PRO A 5 -22.66 -46.20 45.68
N ILE A 6 -21.98 -47.15 44.99
CA ILE A 6 -22.47 -48.22 44.08
C ILE A 6 -22.43 -48.06 42.54
N LEU A 7 -21.47 -48.78 41.95
CA LEU A 7 -21.51 -49.42 40.61
C LEU A 7 -22.39 -50.70 40.61
N LYS A 8 -23.13 -50.97 39.51
CA LYS A 8 -23.52 -52.32 39.02
C LYS A 8 -24.11 -52.20 37.59
N LYS A 9 -23.44 -52.67 36.53
CA LYS A 9 -23.46 -54.02 35.89
C LYS A 9 -24.56 -54.23 34.81
N LYS A 10 -24.11 -54.56 33.59
CA LYS A 10 -24.87 -55.11 32.43
C LYS A 10 -25.47 -56.51 32.70
N PRO A 11 -26.47 -56.90 31.88
CA PRO A 11 -26.57 -58.22 31.22
C PRO A 11 -26.66 -58.04 29.67
N THR A 12 -25.88 -58.71 28.78
CA THR A 12 -25.98 -60.10 28.23
C THR A 12 -27.38 -60.40 27.64
N THR A 13 -27.62 -60.82 26.39
CA THR A 13 -27.04 -61.88 25.53
C THR A 13 -27.66 -61.85 24.10
N THR A 14 -26.97 -62.48 23.10
CA THR A 14 -27.49 -63.30 21.95
C THR A 14 -28.42 -62.66 20.90
N ASP A 15 -28.51 -63.07 19.64
CA ASP A 15 -27.74 -63.87 18.67
C ASP A 15 -28.52 -63.76 17.33
N PHE A 16 -27.79 -63.85 16.23
CA PHE A 16 -28.17 -64.09 14.81
C PHE A 16 -29.64 -63.98 14.32
N GLY A 17 -29.84 -63.05 13.37
CA GLY A 17 -30.19 -63.33 11.96
C GLY A 17 -31.65 -63.58 11.57
N GLN A 18 -32.18 -62.77 10.62
CA GLN A 18 -33.05 -63.24 9.52
C GLN A 18 -33.52 -62.14 8.53
N TRP A 19 -33.42 -62.43 7.21
CA TRP A 19 -34.09 -61.87 5.99
C TRP A 19 -33.80 -60.38 5.62
N VAL A 20 -33.14 -60.00 4.51
CA VAL A 20 -33.42 -60.14 3.06
C VAL A 20 -34.86 -59.73 2.67
N ASP A 21 -35.08 -58.45 2.32
CA ASP A 21 -35.41 -58.00 0.94
C ASP A 21 -35.79 -56.50 0.83
N LEU A 22 -35.37 -55.92 -0.31
CA LEU A 22 -35.97 -54.80 -1.08
C LEU A 22 -35.77 -53.31 -0.67
N ILE A 23 -34.87 -52.67 -1.44
CA ILE A 23 -35.00 -51.39 -2.18
C ILE A 23 -35.32 -50.10 -1.39
N GLY A 24 -34.44 -49.10 -1.49
CA GLY A 24 -34.83 -47.70 -1.28
C GLY A 24 -33.66 -46.74 -1.10
N SER A 25 -33.31 -46.03 -2.16
CA SER A 25 -32.43 -44.86 -2.24
C SER A 25 -32.50 -43.90 -1.04
N HIS A 26 -31.34 -43.56 -0.47
CA HIS A 26 -31.17 -42.37 0.37
C HIS A 26 -29.89 -41.63 -0.01
N GLU A 27 -30.02 -40.71 -0.98
CA GLU A 27 -29.26 -39.46 -0.98
C GLU A 27 -30.05 -38.45 -0.14
N THR A 28 -29.43 -37.86 0.88
CA THR A 28 -29.88 -36.59 1.45
C THR A 28 -28.67 -35.69 1.68
N SER A 29 -28.36 -34.89 0.66
CA SER A 29 -27.46 -33.73 0.68
C SER A 29 -28.29 -32.44 0.88
N PRO A 30 -27.80 -31.42 1.61
CA PRO A 30 -28.61 -30.35 2.19
C PRO A 30 -28.76 -29.10 1.29
N TYR A 31 -29.36 -29.20 0.10
CA TYR A 31 -29.70 -28.02 -0.71
C TYR A 31 -31.14 -28.00 -1.26
N PRO A 32 -31.85 -26.85 -1.19
CA PRO A 32 -33.29 -26.74 -1.43
C PRO A 32 -33.74 -26.83 -2.90
N LEU A 33 -35.00 -27.27 -3.05
CA LEU A 33 -35.63 -27.94 -4.20
C LEU A 33 -36.10 -27.06 -5.40
N HIS A 34 -35.56 -25.87 -5.61
CA HIS A 34 -36.06 -24.98 -6.68
C HIS A 34 -34.99 -24.54 -7.69
N MET A 35 -34.31 -25.50 -8.34
CA MET A 35 -33.57 -25.23 -9.60
C MET A 35 -33.25 -26.48 -10.44
N ARG A 36 -34.05 -27.56 -10.32
CA ARG A 36 -33.86 -28.78 -11.13
C ARG A 36 -34.79 -28.80 -12.35
N SER A 37 -34.44 -28.10 -13.42
CA SER A 37 -35.04 -28.39 -14.74
C SER A 37 -34.21 -28.05 -15.99
N SER A 38 -32.99 -27.50 -15.90
CA SER A 38 -32.19 -27.20 -17.11
C SER A 38 -30.87 -27.98 -17.26
N LEU A 39 -30.37 -28.67 -16.22
CA LEU A 39 -29.10 -29.41 -16.27
C LEU A 39 -29.22 -30.90 -16.67
N SER A 40 -30.44 -31.48 -16.66
CA SER A 40 -30.66 -32.88 -17.05
C SER A 40 -30.72 -33.13 -18.56
N ARG A 41 -30.52 -32.10 -19.39
CA ARG A 41 -30.50 -32.22 -20.87
C ARG A 41 -29.11 -32.15 -21.50
N LEU A 42 -28.05 -31.86 -20.74
CA LEU A 42 -26.68 -31.84 -21.27
C LEU A 42 -25.88 -33.14 -21.02
N SER A 43 -26.22 -33.96 -20.02
CA SER A 43 -25.51 -35.23 -19.76
C SER A 43 -25.92 -36.38 -20.68
N SER A 44 -27.09 -36.29 -21.33
CA SER A 44 -27.56 -37.28 -22.31
C SER A 44 -26.86 -37.18 -23.69
N HIS A 45 -26.01 -36.18 -23.88
CA HIS A 45 -25.26 -35.98 -25.13
C HIS A 45 -23.78 -36.37 -25.05
N PHE A 46 -23.26 -36.75 -23.87
CA PHE A 46 -21.85 -37.11 -23.67
C PHE A 46 -21.62 -38.34 -22.78
N SER A 47 -22.55 -39.31 -22.79
CA SER A 47 -22.33 -40.64 -22.19
C SER A 47 -22.33 -41.71 -23.28
N SER A 48 -21.24 -42.48 -23.35
CA SER A 48 -21.15 -43.68 -24.20
C SER A 48 -21.81 -44.85 -23.47
N ALA A 49 -22.44 -45.77 -24.20
CA ALA A 49 -23.12 -46.93 -23.60
C ALA A 49 -22.12 -47.99 -23.10
N ASP A 50 -22.28 -48.46 -21.86
CA ASP A 50 -21.43 -49.46 -21.19
C ASP A 50 -21.56 -50.91 -21.73
N ASP A 51 -22.24 -51.11 -22.87
CA ASP A 51 -22.44 -52.41 -23.52
C ASP A 51 -21.70 -52.47 -24.89
N PRO A 52 -20.62 -53.26 -25.02
CA PRO A 52 -19.83 -53.39 -26.25
C PRO A 52 -20.60 -53.88 -27.49
N HIS A 53 -21.79 -54.45 -27.32
CA HIS A 53 -22.60 -54.96 -28.45
C HIS A 53 -23.49 -53.89 -29.12
N GLN A 54 -23.65 -52.72 -28.52
CA GLN A 54 -24.38 -51.58 -29.13
C GLN A 54 -23.47 -50.70 -30.01
N TRP A 55 -22.18 -50.97 -29.98
CA TRP A 55 -21.19 -50.38 -30.87
C TRP A 55 -21.41 -51.07 -32.21
N ARG A 56 -22.12 -50.41 -33.13
CA ARG A 56 -22.43 -50.95 -34.47
C ARG A 56 -21.16 -51.14 -35.30
N PHE A 57 -20.42 -52.20 -35.01
CA PHE A 57 -19.36 -52.77 -35.83
C PHE A 57 -19.80 -54.20 -36.19
N SER A 58 -20.68 -54.31 -37.18
CA SER A 58 -21.03 -55.61 -37.74
C SER A 58 -19.96 -56.01 -38.75
N LEU A 59 -19.16 -57.01 -38.36
CA LEU A 59 -18.25 -57.76 -39.23
C LEU A 59 -19.06 -58.51 -40.30
N ALA A 60 -19.37 -57.82 -41.40
CA ALA A 60 -19.81 -58.42 -42.64
C ALA A 60 -18.81 -58.02 -43.73
N LEU A 61 -18.06 -59.04 -44.14
CA LEU A 61 -16.93 -59.05 -45.04
C LEU A 61 -17.38 -58.87 -46.51
N ASP A 62 -17.93 -57.72 -46.93
CA ASP A 62 -18.12 -57.44 -48.38
C ASP A 62 -18.42 -55.99 -48.84
N THR A 63 -18.04 -54.95 -48.09
CA THR A 63 -18.15 -53.57 -48.62
C THR A 63 -16.96 -52.73 -48.18
N ALA A 64 -15.82 -52.90 -48.87
CA ALA A 64 -14.69 -51.99 -48.81
C ALA A 64 -14.94 -50.83 -49.79
N ASP A 65 -15.23 -49.64 -49.27
CA ASP A 65 -14.99 -48.38 -49.98
C ASP A 65 -14.88 -47.21 -48.98
N SER A 66 -13.90 -47.31 -48.07
CA SER A 66 -13.37 -46.19 -47.29
C SER A 66 -12.01 -45.83 -47.87
N SER A 67 -11.91 -44.65 -48.46
CA SER A 67 -10.74 -44.11 -49.17
C SER A 67 -9.53 -43.78 -48.28
N ASP A 68 -9.39 -44.42 -47.12
CA ASP A 68 -8.27 -44.26 -46.18
C ASP A 68 -7.58 -45.61 -45.86
N ASP A 69 -8.01 -46.72 -46.46
CA ASP A 69 -7.43 -48.06 -46.26
C ASP A 69 -6.27 -48.39 -47.22
N GLU A 70 -5.72 -47.41 -47.94
CA GLU A 70 -4.66 -47.62 -48.94
C GLU A 70 -3.24 -47.61 -48.36
N LEU A 71 -3.06 -47.22 -47.09
CA LEU A 71 -1.74 -47.16 -46.43
C LEU A 71 -1.41 -48.40 -45.59
N HIS A 72 -2.37 -49.31 -45.38
CA HIS A 72 -2.23 -50.41 -44.42
C HIS A 72 -2.60 -51.81 -44.97
N ASP A 73 -2.73 -51.99 -46.29
CA ASP A 73 -2.86 -53.32 -46.89
C ASP A 73 -1.50 -53.87 -47.37
N PRO A 74 -0.93 -54.89 -46.70
CA PRO A 74 0.36 -55.47 -47.08
C PRO A 74 0.24 -56.52 -48.21
N LYS A 75 -0.88 -56.60 -48.96
CA LYS A 75 -1.04 -57.56 -50.06
C LYS A 75 -1.51 -56.91 -51.36
N GLY A 76 -0.58 -56.31 -52.11
CA GLY A 76 -0.93 -55.77 -53.43
C GLY A 76 0.25 -55.39 -54.31
N ILE A 77 1.15 -56.33 -54.60
CA ILE A 77 2.12 -56.19 -55.69
C ILE A 77 1.33 -56.09 -57.02
N LEU A 78 1.28 -54.91 -57.64
CA LEU A 78 1.35 -54.63 -59.11
C LEU A 78 1.11 -53.13 -59.38
N PRO A 79 1.81 -52.49 -60.35
CA PRO A 79 1.83 -51.04 -60.49
C PRO A 79 0.63 -50.55 -61.31
N ARG A 80 -0.22 -49.69 -60.75
CA ARG A 80 -1.31 -49.07 -61.51
C ARG A 80 -1.17 -47.54 -61.58
N LYS A 81 -1.26 -47.05 -62.81
CA LYS A 81 -0.97 -45.69 -63.29
C LYS A 81 -1.70 -44.60 -62.50
N ILE A 82 -0.96 -43.55 -62.16
CA ILE A 82 -1.49 -42.28 -61.63
C ILE A 82 -2.41 -41.65 -62.68
N ASP A 83 -3.72 -41.65 -62.41
CA ASP A 83 -4.69 -40.93 -63.23
C ASP A 83 -4.76 -39.48 -62.75
N ARG A 84 -4.07 -38.58 -63.45
CA ARG A 84 -4.12 -37.13 -63.17
C ARG A 84 -5.44 -36.57 -63.71
N GLN A 85 -6.50 -36.59 -62.90
CA GLN A 85 -7.68 -35.78 -63.19
C GLN A 85 -7.47 -34.34 -62.69
N PRO A 86 -7.65 -33.31 -63.55
CA PRO A 86 -7.51 -31.92 -63.14
C PRO A 86 -8.70 -31.52 -62.26
N VAL A 87 -8.42 -31.01 -61.05
CA VAL A 87 -9.43 -30.51 -60.10
C VAL A 87 -10.14 -29.31 -60.71
N LYS A 88 -11.22 -29.56 -61.43
CA LYS A 88 -12.18 -28.53 -61.83
C LYS A 88 -13.28 -28.47 -60.77
N ASN A 89 -13.28 -27.35 -60.05
CA ASN A 89 -14.30 -26.81 -59.15
C ASN A 89 -13.89 -26.83 -57.67
N ALA A 90 -13.49 -25.65 -57.17
CA ALA A 90 -13.41 -25.38 -55.75
C ALA A 90 -14.77 -25.67 -55.12
N SER A 91 -14.84 -26.64 -54.21
CA SER A 91 -16.09 -26.97 -53.55
C SER A 91 -16.60 -25.75 -52.77
N ARG A 92 -17.90 -25.48 -52.77
CA ARG A 92 -18.50 -24.36 -51.99
C ARG A 92 -18.08 -24.40 -50.51
N LYS A 93 -17.80 -25.59 -49.98
CA LYS A 93 -17.28 -25.80 -48.62
C LYS A 93 -15.81 -25.33 -48.49
N GLY A 94 -14.96 -25.61 -49.48
CA GLY A 94 -13.59 -25.13 -49.51
C GLY A 94 -13.50 -23.60 -49.59
N LEU A 95 -14.37 -22.97 -50.40
CA LEU A 95 -14.42 -21.51 -50.50
C LEU A 95 -14.96 -20.86 -49.20
N ALA A 96 -15.94 -21.49 -48.54
CA ALA A 96 -16.45 -21.03 -47.25
C ALA A 96 -15.41 -21.14 -46.13
N ASN A 97 -14.68 -22.25 -46.07
CA ASN A 97 -13.62 -22.43 -45.08
C ASN A 97 -12.45 -21.46 -45.30
N PHE A 98 -12.03 -21.26 -46.55
CA PHE A 98 -10.99 -20.28 -46.87
C PHE A 98 -11.45 -18.85 -46.56
N GLY A 99 -12.71 -18.50 -46.86
CA GLY A 99 -13.28 -17.20 -46.49
C GLY A 99 -13.35 -16.97 -44.99
N CYS A 100 -13.73 -17.99 -44.21
CA CYS A 100 -13.73 -17.94 -42.75
C CYS A 100 -12.31 -17.75 -42.19
N LEU A 101 -11.33 -18.49 -42.72
CA LEU A 101 -9.94 -18.36 -42.32
C LEU A 101 -9.39 -16.95 -42.59
N VAL A 102 -9.70 -16.38 -43.77
CA VAL A 102 -9.29 -15.02 -44.12
C VAL A 102 -9.93 -13.98 -43.18
N LEU A 103 -11.22 -14.12 -42.88
CA LEU A 103 -11.89 -13.24 -41.92
C LEU A 103 -11.30 -13.33 -40.51
N LEU A 104 -10.95 -14.54 -40.07
CA LEU A 104 -10.36 -14.78 -38.75
C LEU A 104 -8.94 -14.21 -38.67
N CYS A 105 -8.13 -14.39 -39.72
CA CYS A 105 -6.82 -13.74 -39.83
C CYS A 105 -6.92 -12.21 -39.85
N LEU A 106 -7.88 -11.63 -40.59
CA LEU A 106 -8.10 -10.18 -40.61
C LEU A 106 -8.57 -9.66 -39.26
N ALA A 107 -9.43 -10.39 -38.55
CA ALA A 107 -9.86 -10.03 -37.20
C ALA A 107 -8.69 -10.02 -36.22
N LEU A 108 -7.82 -11.03 -36.27
CA LEU A 108 -6.61 -11.10 -35.43
C LEU A 108 -5.61 -9.99 -35.78
N LEU A 109 -5.36 -9.72 -37.07
CA LEU A 109 -4.49 -8.62 -37.48
C LEU A 109 -5.06 -7.26 -37.06
N THR A 110 -6.38 -7.09 -37.14
CA THR A 110 -7.03 -5.86 -36.67
C THR A 110 -6.94 -5.73 -35.15
N LEU A 111 -7.07 -6.82 -34.39
CA LEU A 111 -6.98 -6.80 -32.93
C LEU A 111 -5.55 -6.57 -32.43
N PHE A 112 -4.54 -7.18 -33.05
CA PHE A 112 -3.16 -7.16 -32.55
C PHE A 112 -2.26 -6.12 -33.23
N ILE A 113 -2.60 -5.65 -34.43
CA ILE A 113 -1.82 -4.64 -35.17
C ILE A 113 -2.65 -3.38 -35.41
N GLY A 114 -3.89 -3.55 -35.88
CA GLY A 114 -4.78 -2.42 -36.18
C GLY A 114 -5.16 -1.61 -34.94
N TYR A 115 -5.57 -2.28 -33.87
CA TYR A 115 -6.02 -1.65 -32.63
C TYR A 115 -4.93 -0.79 -31.98
N PRO A 116 -3.67 -1.26 -31.78
CA PRO A 116 -2.58 -0.43 -31.27
C PRO A 116 -2.27 0.81 -32.13
N ILE A 117 -2.36 0.72 -33.45
CA ILE A 117 -2.08 1.84 -34.35
C ILE A 117 -3.22 2.86 -34.31
N ILE A 118 -4.47 2.40 -34.30
CA ILE A 118 -5.65 3.26 -34.23
C ILE A 118 -5.71 3.98 -32.88
N THR A 119 -5.38 3.29 -31.77
CA THR A 119 -5.29 3.92 -30.45
C THR A 119 -4.13 4.92 -30.39
N PHE A 120 -2.96 4.57 -30.93
CA PHE A 120 -1.79 5.47 -30.96
C PHE A 120 -2.05 6.75 -31.77
N VAL A 121 -2.72 6.67 -32.93
CA VAL A 121 -2.98 7.82 -33.81
C VAL A 121 -4.24 8.60 -33.39
N GLY A 122 -5.18 7.96 -32.71
CA GLY A 122 -6.47 8.54 -32.31
C GLY A 122 -6.47 9.27 -30.97
N HIS A 123 -5.44 9.11 -30.13
CA HIS A 123 -5.38 9.78 -28.84
C HIS A 123 -4.98 11.26 -28.98
N LYS A 124 -5.95 12.15 -28.71
CA LYS A 124 -5.62 13.45 -28.12
C LYS A 124 -5.08 13.18 -26.71
N PRO A 125 -3.97 13.79 -26.26
CA PRO A 125 -3.48 13.59 -24.91
C PRO A 125 -4.56 14.08 -23.94
N ILE A 126 -5.21 13.14 -23.25
CA ILE A 126 -6.04 13.44 -22.09
C ILE A 126 -5.04 13.72 -20.96
N SER A 127 -5.22 14.85 -20.28
CA SER A 127 -4.42 15.21 -19.10
C SER A 127 -4.62 14.16 -18.01
N ASN A 128 -3.59 13.37 -17.74
CA ASN A 128 -3.60 12.34 -16.68
C ASN A 128 -3.24 12.89 -15.28
N PHE A 129 -3.05 14.20 -15.11
CA PHE A 129 -2.63 14.80 -13.83
C PHE A 129 -1.47 14.06 -13.12
N GLY A 130 -0.61 13.37 -13.89
CA GLY A 130 0.57 12.65 -13.37
C GLY A 130 0.30 11.35 -12.61
N ALA A 131 -0.85 10.68 -12.80
CA ALA A 131 -1.08 9.34 -12.24
C ALA A 131 -0.73 8.24 -13.27
N PHE A 132 -0.06 7.17 -12.83
CA PHE A 132 0.33 6.03 -13.67
C PHE A 132 -0.82 5.06 -14.02
N ASN A 133 -2.08 5.44 -13.74
CA ASN A 133 -3.27 4.69 -14.16
C ASN A 133 -4.34 5.61 -14.77
N THR A 134 -5.03 5.09 -15.78
CA THR A 134 -5.97 5.82 -16.65
C THR A 134 -7.15 6.38 -15.88
N GLY A 135 -7.17 7.70 -15.67
CA GLY A 135 -8.25 8.38 -14.96
C GLY A 135 -8.32 9.87 -15.25
N GLY A 136 -8.25 10.27 -16.52
CA GLY A 136 -8.45 11.68 -16.90
C GLY A 136 -9.88 12.17 -16.62
N LEU A 137 -10.02 13.31 -15.96
CA LEU A 137 -11.31 13.96 -15.68
C LEU A 137 -11.93 14.52 -16.98
N ASN A 138 -13.19 14.19 -17.28
CA ASN A 138 -13.95 14.88 -18.33
C ASN A 138 -14.48 16.23 -17.80
N ALA A 139 -14.77 17.17 -18.71
CA ALA A 139 -15.21 18.56 -18.47
C ALA A 139 -16.56 18.72 -17.71
N THR A 140 -17.07 17.65 -17.10
CA THR A 140 -18.24 17.59 -16.22
C THR A 140 -17.89 17.18 -14.78
N GLY A 141 -16.60 16.97 -14.45
CA GLY A 141 -16.15 16.60 -13.11
C GLY A 141 -16.43 15.16 -12.71
N GLN A 142 -16.78 14.29 -13.66
CA GLN A 142 -16.96 12.85 -13.42
C GLN A 142 -15.64 12.12 -13.65
N VAL A 143 -15.21 11.37 -12.63
CA VAL A 143 -14.09 10.43 -12.70
C VAL A 143 -14.52 9.24 -13.57
N PRO A 144 -13.75 8.82 -14.59
CA PRO A 144 -14.05 7.62 -15.34
C PRO A 144 -14.10 6.42 -14.37
N ALA A 145 -15.16 5.63 -14.42
CA ALA A 145 -15.19 4.35 -13.71
C ALA A 145 -14.11 3.45 -14.33
N MET A 146 -13.02 3.20 -13.61
CA MET A 146 -12.05 2.19 -14.02
C MET A 146 -12.74 0.82 -14.02
N THR A 147 -12.33 -0.04 -14.95
CA THR A 147 -12.84 -1.41 -15.01
C THR A 147 -12.47 -2.11 -13.70
N GLY A 148 -13.48 -2.62 -12.97
CA GLY A 148 -13.28 -3.21 -11.64
C GLY A 148 -13.77 -2.36 -10.46
N ASN A 149 -14.55 -1.29 -10.68
CA ASN A 149 -15.12 -0.43 -9.63
C ASN A 149 -14.12 0.44 -8.84
N PHE A 150 -12.88 0.56 -9.30
CA PHE A 150 -11.86 1.39 -8.66
C PHE A 150 -11.99 2.87 -9.08
N GLY A 151 -12.84 3.63 -8.39
CA GLY A 151 -12.86 5.10 -8.43
C GLY A 151 -11.89 5.71 -7.41
N LEU A 152 -11.67 7.03 -7.43
CA LEU A 152 -10.94 7.69 -6.34
C LEU A 152 -11.72 7.60 -5.01
N VAL A 153 -13.03 7.73 -5.11
CA VAL A 153 -13.97 7.48 -4.02
C VAL A 153 -14.56 6.11 -4.25
N ASP A 154 -14.39 5.22 -3.28
CA ASP A 154 -14.98 3.89 -3.27
C ASP A 154 -16.52 3.98 -3.43
N ASN A 155 -17.09 3.06 -4.20
CA ASN A 155 -18.52 3.00 -4.43
C ASN A 155 -19.29 2.59 -3.17
N ASP A 156 -18.65 1.84 -2.28
CA ASP A 156 -19.24 1.40 -1.02
C ASP A 156 -19.15 2.48 0.07
N THR A 157 -18.45 3.60 -0.18
CA THR A 157 -18.40 4.71 0.77
C THR A 157 -19.80 5.27 1.03
N PRO A 158 -20.24 5.33 2.30
CA PRO A 158 -21.56 5.82 2.66
C PRO A 158 -21.70 7.31 2.32
N LYS A 159 -22.88 7.73 1.86
CA LYS A 159 -23.10 9.11 1.35
C LYS A 159 -22.93 10.18 2.42
N GLU A 160 -23.19 9.85 3.68
CA GLU A 160 -22.92 10.69 4.84
C GLU A 160 -21.43 10.96 5.05
N ALA A 161 -20.54 10.11 4.55
CA ALA A 161 -19.09 10.30 4.63
C ALA A 161 -18.52 11.14 3.48
N TYR A 162 -19.35 11.67 2.56
CA TYR A 162 -18.87 12.47 1.42
C TYR A 162 -18.46 13.88 1.82
N THR A 163 -18.92 14.34 2.98
CA THR A 163 -18.53 15.61 3.56
C THR A 163 -18.17 15.44 5.03
N ARG A 164 -17.31 16.32 5.53
CA ARG A 164 -16.89 16.36 6.92
C ARG A 164 -16.67 17.79 7.34
N LEU A 165 -16.90 18.13 8.61
CA LEU A 165 -16.47 19.43 9.13
C LEU A 165 -14.96 19.37 9.43
N SER A 166 -14.26 20.47 9.18
CA SER A 166 -12.87 20.62 9.57
C SER A 166 -12.73 20.60 11.08
N TRP A 167 -11.69 19.90 11.57
CA TRP A 167 -11.33 19.84 12.97
C TRP A 167 -10.68 21.13 13.46
N ALA A 168 -9.97 21.84 12.59
CA ALA A 168 -9.34 23.12 12.93
C ALA A 168 -10.31 24.31 12.81
N ASP A 169 -11.24 24.27 11.86
CA ASP A 169 -12.30 25.27 11.67
C ASP A 169 -13.66 24.58 11.49
N PRO A 170 -14.46 24.42 12.56
CA PRO A 170 -15.78 23.77 12.48
C PRO A 170 -16.79 24.47 11.57
N SER A 171 -16.51 25.69 11.08
CA SER A 171 -17.34 26.38 10.09
C SER A 171 -17.03 25.99 8.65
N ALA A 172 -15.87 25.36 8.40
CA ALA A 172 -15.45 24.91 7.10
C ALA A 172 -15.87 23.45 6.85
N GLU A 173 -16.43 23.20 5.66
CA GLU A 173 -16.79 21.87 5.19
C GLU A 173 -15.72 21.33 4.23
N LEU A 174 -15.22 20.14 4.54
CA LEU A 174 -14.32 19.34 3.71
C LEU A 174 -15.12 18.37 2.85
N GLN A 175 -14.64 18.12 1.65
CA GLN A 175 -15.19 17.16 0.70
C GLN A 175 -14.28 15.94 0.62
N LEU A 176 -14.88 14.76 0.57
CA LEU A 176 -14.16 13.51 0.32
C LEU A 176 -13.53 13.52 -1.08
N VAL A 177 -12.23 13.28 -1.16
CA VAL A 177 -11.45 13.23 -2.41
C VAL A 177 -10.87 11.86 -2.71
N PHE A 178 -10.70 11.02 -1.68
CA PHE A 178 -10.30 9.63 -1.83
C PHE A 178 -10.88 8.77 -0.71
N SER A 179 -11.25 7.54 -1.02
CA SER A 179 -11.62 6.54 -0.02
C SER A 179 -11.35 5.12 -0.51
N ASP A 180 -11.04 4.25 0.43
CA ASP A 180 -11.08 2.81 0.27
C ASP A 180 -11.76 2.22 1.51
N GLU A 181 -12.85 1.47 1.30
CA GLU A 181 -13.64 0.84 2.37
C GLU A 181 -13.31 -0.66 2.50
N PHE A 182 -12.39 -1.18 1.68
CA PHE A 182 -11.87 -2.55 1.77
C PHE A 182 -12.94 -3.67 1.78
N ASN A 183 -14.15 -3.40 1.28
CA ASN A 183 -15.30 -4.31 1.33
C ASN A 183 -15.24 -5.49 0.36
N THR A 184 -14.34 -5.45 -0.62
CA THR A 184 -14.13 -6.58 -1.53
C THR A 184 -13.13 -7.54 -0.91
N ASP A 185 -13.57 -8.72 -0.48
CA ASP A 185 -12.72 -9.75 0.13
C ASP A 185 -11.67 -10.33 -0.83
N GLY A 186 -10.52 -10.70 -0.27
CA GLY A 186 -9.46 -11.42 -0.98
C GLY A 186 -8.71 -10.59 -2.02
N ARG A 187 -8.65 -9.26 -1.86
CA ARG A 187 -7.81 -8.41 -2.71
C ARG A 187 -6.34 -8.80 -2.53
N SER A 188 -5.65 -8.90 -3.66
CA SER A 188 -4.20 -9.03 -3.73
C SER A 188 -3.59 -7.64 -3.83
N PHE A 189 -2.49 -7.42 -3.10
CA PHE A 189 -1.73 -6.17 -3.13
C PHE A 189 -0.30 -6.36 -3.65
N TYR A 190 -0.05 -7.46 -4.35
CA TYR A 190 1.20 -7.63 -5.09
C TYR A 190 1.40 -6.50 -6.12
N PRO A 191 2.64 -6.19 -6.51
CA PRO A 191 2.92 -5.14 -7.47
C PRO A 191 2.10 -5.26 -8.75
N GLY A 192 1.27 -4.24 -9.01
CA GLY A 192 0.39 -4.15 -10.19
C GLY A 192 -1.02 -4.73 -10.04
N ASP A 193 -1.35 -5.42 -8.94
CA ASP A 193 -2.67 -6.05 -8.75
C ASP A 193 -3.77 -5.05 -8.31
N ASP A 194 -3.37 -4.00 -7.58
CA ASP A 194 -4.27 -2.94 -7.12
C ASP A 194 -3.89 -1.58 -7.72
N PRO A 195 -4.86 -0.76 -8.17
CA PRO A 195 -4.59 0.51 -8.82
C PRO A 195 -4.05 1.61 -7.89
N TYR A 196 -4.32 1.51 -6.58
CA TYR A 196 -3.92 2.52 -5.60
C TYR A 196 -2.92 2.00 -4.59
N TRP A 197 -3.04 0.74 -4.18
CA TRP A 197 -2.23 0.16 -3.12
C TRP A 197 -1.17 -0.80 -3.67
N GLU A 198 -0.06 -0.92 -2.97
CA GLU A 198 0.99 -1.90 -3.25
C GLU A 198 1.69 -2.30 -1.96
N ALA A 199 1.76 -3.60 -1.70
CA ALA A 199 2.54 -4.17 -0.62
C ALA A 199 3.99 -4.40 -1.07
N VAL A 200 4.93 -4.15 -0.17
CA VAL A 200 6.36 -4.33 -0.45
C VAL A 200 6.84 -5.73 -0.08
N ASP A 201 7.89 -6.17 -0.76
CA ASP A 201 8.65 -7.40 -0.49
C ASP A 201 10.09 -6.99 -0.12
N LEU A 202 10.35 -6.75 1.17
CA LEU A 202 11.67 -6.29 1.67
C LEU A 202 11.85 -6.46 3.19
N HIS A 203 13.12 -6.50 3.63
CA HIS A 203 13.47 -6.26 5.03
C HIS A 203 13.58 -4.76 5.31
N TYR A 204 12.78 -4.27 6.25
CA TYR A 204 12.81 -2.86 6.66
C TYR A 204 13.96 -2.58 7.64
N TRP A 205 15.18 -2.56 7.10
CA TRP A 205 16.41 -2.45 7.87
C TRP A 205 16.59 -1.10 8.58
N ALA A 206 15.98 -0.03 8.08
CA ALA A 206 16.15 1.34 8.61
C ALA A 206 15.81 1.44 10.10
N THR A 207 14.89 0.60 10.56
CA THR A 207 14.50 0.51 11.97
C THR A 207 14.85 -0.84 12.58
N ASN A 208 15.72 -1.65 11.97
CA ASN A 208 16.10 -2.98 12.45
C ASN A 208 14.87 -3.88 12.73
N ASN A 209 13.92 -3.93 11.81
CA ASN A 209 12.72 -4.75 11.97
C ASN A 209 13.09 -6.23 12.14
N LEU A 210 12.31 -6.94 12.94
CA LEU A 210 12.54 -8.35 13.23
C LEU A 210 11.92 -9.27 12.16
N GLU A 211 10.98 -8.73 11.40
CA GLU A 211 10.22 -9.39 10.35
C GLU A 211 10.67 -8.98 8.94
N TRP A 212 10.40 -9.87 7.99
CA TRP A 212 10.34 -9.53 6.57
C TRP A 212 8.95 -8.97 6.24
N TYR A 213 8.86 -7.91 5.45
CA TYR A 213 7.57 -7.48 4.89
C TYR A 213 7.31 -8.24 3.59
N ASP A 214 6.20 -8.96 3.53
CA ASP A 214 5.79 -9.76 2.37
C ASP A 214 4.36 -9.39 1.92
N PRO A 215 4.09 -9.26 0.61
CA PRO A 215 2.73 -9.05 0.11
C PRO A 215 1.72 -10.13 0.52
N GLU A 216 2.16 -11.37 0.80
CA GLU A 216 1.31 -12.45 1.32
C GLU A 216 0.65 -12.09 2.67
N ALA A 217 1.29 -11.22 3.47
CA ALA A 217 0.78 -10.83 4.77
C ALA A 217 -0.37 -9.80 4.71
N VAL A 218 -0.71 -9.30 3.51
CA VAL A 218 -1.69 -8.24 3.32
C VAL A 218 -2.82 -8.68 2.39
N THR A 219 -4.05 -8.64 2.89
CA THR A 219 -5.26 -8.96 2.12
C THR A 219 -6.44 -8.15 2.65
N THR A 220 -7.57 -8.18 1.95
CA THR A 220 -8.86 -7.78 2.54
C THR A 220 -9.66 -8.99 3.00
N GLN A 221 -10.37 -8.85 4.12
CA GLN A 221 -11.24 -9.87 4.66
C GLN A 221 -12.29 -9.24 5.59
N ASP A 222 -13.54 -9.68 5.46
CA ASP A 222 -14.67 -9.32 6.33
C ASP A 222 -14.92 -7.81 6.39
N GLY A 223 -14.73 -7.11 5.25
CA GLY A 223 -14.93 -5.67 5.16
C GLY A 223 -13.78 -4.83 5.74
N SER A 224 -12.57 -5.35 5.76
CA SER A 224 -11.40 -4.61 6.24
C SER A 224 -10.14 -5.01 5.49
N LEU A 225 -9.19 -4.07 5.38
CA LEU A 225 -7.79 -4.40 5.13
C LEU A 225 -7.24 -5.12 6.36
N VAL A 226 -6.54 -6.23 6.14
CA VAL A 226 -5.93 -7.05 7.18
C VAL A 226 -4.43 -7.14 6.89
N ILE A 227 -3.63 -6.59 7.81
CA ILE A 227 -2.17 -6.75 7.81
C ILE A 227 -1.84 -7.74 8.92
N THR A 228 -1.25 -8.87 8.53
CA THR A 228 -0.93 -9.99 9.43
C THR A 228 0.54 -9.93 9.83
N LEU A 229 0.85 -10.19 11.09
CA LEU A 229 2.20 -10.45 11.56
C LEU A 229 2.25 -11.84 12.18
N SER A 230 3.15 -12.67 11.67
CA SER A 230 3.23 -14.10 12.02
C SER A 230 4.66 -14.52 12.35
N GLN A 231 4.79 -15.54 13.20
CA GLN A 231 6.04 -16.26 13.40
C GLN A 231 6.21 -17.27 12.25
N LYS A 232 6.99 -16.88 11.25
CA LYS A 232 7.20 -17.64 10.00
C LYS A 232 8.65 -17.49 9.59
N GLU A 233 9.33 -18.62 9.40
CA GLU A 233 10.71 -18.64 8.91
C GLU A 233 10.73 -18.28 7.42
N THR A 234 11.30 -17.12 7.09
CA THR A 234 11.35 -16.58 5.73
C THR A 234 12.55 -15.65 5.58
N HIS A 235 13.22 -15.65 4.42
CA HIS A 235 14.34 -14.75 4.13
C HIS A 235 15.42 -14.64 5.25
N ASP A 236 15.76 -15.76 5.90
CA ASP A 236 16.68 -15.83 7.05
C ASP A 236 16.24 -15.03 8.30
N LEU A 237 14.95 -14.68 8.39
CA LEU A 237 14.27 -14.08 9.53
C LEU A 237 13.20 -15.04 10.09
N HIS A 238 12.77 -14.76 11.31
CA HIS A 238 11.84 -15.63 12.08
C HIS A 238 10.39 -15.15 12.07
N TYR A 239 10.12 -14.01 11.42
CA TYR A 239 8.82 -13.35 11.41
C TYR A 239 8.52 -12.78 10.02
N GLU A 240 7.24 -12.70 9.69
CA GLU A 240 6.72 -12.10 8.47
C GLU A 240 5.59 -11.15 8.83
N GLY A 241 5.66 -9.90 8.35
CA GLY A 241 4.66 -8.86 8.51
C GLY A 241 4.27 -8.26 7.16
N GLY A 242 3.53 -7.14 7.17
CA GLY A 242 3.18 -6.42 5.94
C GLY A 242 3.37 -4.91 6.04
N LEU A 243 3.78 -4.32 4.92
CA LEU A 243 3.76 -2.87 4.68
C LEU A 243 3.11 -2.63 3.32
N ILE A 244 2.05 -1.83 3.30
CA ILE A 244 1.31 -1.44 2.11
C ILE A 244 1.32 0.08 1.97
N SER A 245 1.40 0.58 0.73
CA SER A 245 1.45 2.01 0.47
C SER A 245 0.73 2.42 -0.80
N THR A 246 0.43 3.71 -0.92
CA THR A 246 -0.06 4.32 -2.17
C THR A 246 1.04 5.03 -2.96
N TRP A 247 2.32 4.70 -2.71
CA TRP A 247 3.47 5.39 -3.28
C TRP A 247 3.35 5.51 -4.80
N ASN A 248 3.47 6.74 -5.30
CA ASN A 248 3.35 7.10 -6.72
C ASN A 248 2.03 6.67 -7.42
N LYS A 249 1.01 6.24 -6.67
CA LYS A 249 -0.32 5.86 -7.16
C LYS A 249 -1.40 6.86 -6.72
N PHE A 250 -1.48 7.11 -5.41
CA PHE A 250 -2.32 8.16 -4.83
C PHE A 250 -1.50 9.01 -3.86
N CYS A 251 -1.54 10.32 -4.09
CA CYS A 251 -0.92 11.30 -3.21
C CYS A 251 -1.86 12.48 -2.99
N PHE A 252 -1.67 13.21 -1.89
CA PHE A 252 -2.44 14.38 -1.54
C PHE A 252 -1.57 15.44 -0.87
N THR A 253 -2.03 16.70 -0.90
CA THR A 253 -1.36 17.81 -0.22
C THR A 253 -2.38 18.65 0.54
N GLY A 254 -2.29 18.65 1.86
CA GLY A 254 -3.23 19.28 2.78
C GLY A 254 -4.54 18.51 2.90
N GLY A 255 -5.34 18.89 3.90
CA GLY A 255 -6.65 18.29 4.17
C GLY A 255 -6.63 17.37 5.39
N TYR A 256 -7.63 16.50 5.48
CA TYR A 256 -7.84 15.59 6.60
C TYR A 256 -7.78 14.15 6.11
N ILE A 257 -6.88 13.36 6.69
CA ILE A 257 -6.87 11.90 6.57
C ILE A 257 -7.57 11.30 7.78
N GLU A 258 -8.46 10.36 7.51
CA GLU A 258 -9.16 9.57 8.52
C GLU A 258 -8.98 8.08 8.29
N THR A 259 -8.74 7.36 9.36
CA THR A 259 -8.64 5.90 9.38
C THR A 259 -9.48 5.32 10.51
N SER A 260 -10.12 4.19 10.26
CA SER A 260 -10.87 3.41 11.26
C SER A 260 -10.16 2.10 11.48
N VAL A 261 -9.58 1.89 12.67
CA VAL A 261 -8.59 0.83 12.92
C VAL A 261 -8.94 0.02 14.16
N SER A 262 -8.81 -1.30 14.06
CA SER A 262 -8.67 -2.21 15.19
C SER A 262 -7.19 -2.60 15.32
N LEU A 263 -6.59 -2.25 16.46
CA LEU A 263 -5.17 -2.46 16.71
C LEU A 263 -4.89 -3.96 16.97
N PRO A 264 -3.68 -4.45 16.62
CA PRO A 264 -3.36 -5.88 16.69
C PRO A 264 -3.12 -6.39 18.12
N GLY A 265 -3.34 -7.69 18.32
CA GLY A 265 -3.01 -8.40 19.56
C GLY A 265 -3.64 -7.83 20.83
N ALA A 266 -2.93 -8.00 21.95
CA ALA A 266 -3.35 -7.56 23.27
C ALA A 266 -2.90 -6.12 23.59
N ASN A 267 -3.75 -5.38 24.31
CA ASN A 267 -3.56 -3.97 24.67
C ASN A 267 -2.59 -3.73 25.85
N ASN A 268 -1.81 -4.75 26.24
CA ASN A 268 -0.93 -4.71 27.40
C ASN A 268 0.35 -5.56 27.24
N ILE A 269 0.69 -5.96 26.01
CA ILE A 269 1.91 -6.72 25.69
C ILE A 269 2.82 -5.85 24.81
N LEU A 270 4.07 -5.72 25.24
CA LEU A 270 5.07 -4.89 24.57
C LEU A 270 5.58 -5.55 23.28
N GLY A 271 5.80 -4.75 22.24
CA GLY A 271 6.62 -5.14 21.10
C GLY A 271 6.01 -5.00 19.72
N LEU A 272 4.67 -4.98 19.61
CA LEU A 272 4.02 -4.70 18.33
C LEU A 272 4.15 -3.22 17.97
N TRP A 273 4.42 -2.95 16.70
CA TRP A 273 4.51 -1.61 16.14
C TRP A 273 3.61 -1.50 14.90
N PRO A 274 2.28 -1.38 15.09
CA PRO A 274 1.35 -1.00 14.05
C PRO A 274 1.44 0.51 13.78
N ALA A 275 1.46 0.90 12.51
CA ALA A 275 1.48 2.30 12.15
C ALA A 275 0.64 2.58 10.90
N ILE A 276 0.02 3.76 10.88
CA ILE A 276 -0.48 4.41 9.66
C ILE A 276 0.12 5.81 9.61
N TRP A 277 0.72 6.13 8.49
CA TRP A 277 1.53 7.33 8.35
C TRP A 277 1.64 7.74 6.89
N THR A 278 2.30 8.85 6.66
CA THR A 278 2.42 9.45 5.33
C THR A 278 3.84 9.91 5.08
N MET A 279 4.27 9.87 3.82
CA MET A 279 5.59 10.35 3.41
C MET A 279 5.50 11.13 2.10
N GLY A 280 6.35 12.14 1.91
CA GLY A 280 6.46 12.85 0.63
C GLY A 280 6.94 11.95 -0.52
N ASN A 281 6.32 12.07 -1.69
CA ASN A 281 6.46 11.13 -2.81
C ASN A 281 7.88 11.03 -3.43
N LEU A 282 8.76 12.01 -3.16
CA LEU A 282 10.15 11.98 -3.63
C LEU A 282 11.03 10.95 -2.93
N GLY A 283 10.57 10.36 -1.83
CA GLY A 283 11.18 9.22 -1.16
C GLY A 283 10.22 8.03 -1.14
N ARG A 284 10.75 6.80 -1.08
CA ARG A 284 9.95 5.57 -0.94
C ARG A 284 10.38 4.85 0.33
N ALA A 285 9.43 4.61 1.24
CA ALA A 285 9.68 3.92 2.50
C ALA A 285 10.31 2.53 2.26
N GLY A 286 11.41 2.24 2.96
CA GLY A 286 12.19 1.01 2.78
C GLY A 286 13.27 1.07 1.69
N TYR A 287 13.38 2.16 0.93
CA TYR A 287 14.35 2.31 -0.16
C TYR A 287 15.38 3.40 0.16
N GLY A 288 16.48 3.01 0.80
CA GLY A 288 17.45 3.92 1.41
C GLY A 288 18.03 4.98 0.47
N ALA A 289 18.44 4.61 -0.75
CA ALA A 289 18.99 5.55 -1.72
C ALA A 289 17.98 6.63 -2.13
N SER A 290 16.68 6.32 -2.15
CA SER A 290 15.64 7.32 -2.41
C SER A 290 15.46 8.31 -1.24
N LEU A 291 15.70 7.84 -0.01
CA LEU A 291 15.48 8.59 1.23
C LEU A 291 16.69 9.44 1.66
N GLU A 292 17.92 9.03 1.29
CA GLU A 292 19.14 9.69 1.73
C GLU A 292 19.17 11.18 1.33
N GLY A 293 19.25 12.05 2.33
CA GLY A 293 19.22 13.51 2.17
C GLY A 293 17.88 14.09 1.68
N VAL A 294 16.80 13.31 1.73
CA VAL A 294 15.45 13.70 1.30
C VAL A 294 14.48 13.57 2.47
N TRP A 295 14.54 12.46 3.21
CA TRP A 295 13.89 12.30 4.51
C TRP A 295 14.83 12.76 5.65
N PRO A 296 14.34 13.36 6.75
CA PRO A 296 12.96 13.81 7.02
C PRO A 296 12.80 15.32 6.74
N TYR A 297 13.44 15.83 5.67
CA TYR A 297 13.47 17.28 5.43
C TYR A 297 12.07 17.84 5.17
N THR A 298 11.85 19.06 5.65
CA THR A 298 10.82 19.99 5.16
C THR A 298 11.43 21.37 5.22
N TYR A 299 12.15 21.73 4.15
CA TYR A 299 13.05 22.88 4.18
C TYR A 299 13.24 23.53 2.81
N ASP A 300 12.95 24.83 2.74
CA ASP A 300 13.02 25.65 1.52
C ASP A 300 13.88 26.92 1.72
N SER A 301 14.99 26.74 2.44
CA SER A 301 15.97 27.79 2.72
C SER A 301 17.36 27.39 2.24
N CYS A 302 18.20 28.38 1.94
CA CYS A 302 19.58 28.16 1.54
C CYS A 302 20.55 28.69 2.60
N ASP A 303 20.84 27.84 3.59
CA ASP A 303 21.76 28.09 4.69
C ASP A 303 22.42 26.77 5.17
N VAL A 304 23.06 26.80 6.35
CA VAL A 304 23.80 25.66 6.93
C VAL A 304 22.92 24.43 7.14
N GLY A 305 21.60 24.58 7.28
CA GLY A 305 20.66 23.47 7.43
C GLY A 305 20.65 22.51 6.24
N THR A 306 21.08 22.98 5.06
CA THR A 306 21.18 22.16 3.84
C THR A 306 22.45 21.30 3.78
N LEU A 307 23.40 21.50 4.71
CA LEU A 307 24.70 20.85 4.69
C LEU A 307 24.74 19.59 5.56
N ALA A 308 25.74 18.74 5.28
CA ALA A 308 26.04 17.58 6.10
C ALA A 308 26.23 17.97 7.57
N ASN A 309 25.60 17.20 8.47
CA ASN A 309 25.59 17.40 9.91
C ASN A 309 25.11 18.79 10.36
N GLN A 310 24.45 19.57 9.50
CA GLN A 310 24.13 20.97 9.72
C GLN A 310 25.36 21.82 10.08
N THR A 311 26.51 21.54 9.47
CA THR A 311 27.74 22.30 9.74
C THR A 311 28.51 22.68 8.48
N LEU A 312 29.23 23.81 8.59
CA LEU A 312 30.29 24.22 7.69
C LEU A 312 31.56 24.41 8.51
N GLN A 313 32.58 23.58 8.25
CA GLN A 313 33.87 23.63 8.95
C GLN A 313 33.72 23.51 10.49
N GLY A 314 32.76 22.71 10.96
CA GLY A 314 32.48 22.51 12.39
C GLY A 314 31.66 23.62 13.05
N LEU A 315 31.11 24.55 12.28
CA LEU A 315 30.21 25.60 12.76
C LEU A 315 28.80 25.43 12.19
N PRO A 316 27.73 25.83 12.91
CA PRO A 316 27.75 26.40 14.26
C PRO A 316 28.15 25.39 15.33
N LEU A 317 28.86 25.85 16.36
CA LEU A 317 29.37 24.98 17.42
C LEU A 317 28.25 24.20 18.12
N ALA A 318 27.07 24.81 18.28
CA ALA A 318 25.89 24.18 18.86
C ALA A 318 25.34 22.99 18.06
N ALA A 319 25.69 22.83 16.77
CA ALA A 319 25.34 21.63 16.02
C ALA A 319 26.31 20.45 16.30
N THR A 320 27.41 20.70 16.99
CA THR A 320 28.45 19.70 17.33
C THR A 320 28.43 19.27 18.80
N MET A 321 27.55 19.86 19.59
CA MET A 321 27.40 19.61 21.03
C MET A 321 25.92 19.70 21.43
N ASN A 322 25.54 19.09 22.56
CA ASN A 322 24.18 19.12 23.11
C ASN A 322 23.07 18.50 22.21
N GLY A 323 23.43 17.81 21.14
CA GLY A 323 22.51 16.99 20.35
C GLY A 323 22.27 15.63 21.00
N ASP A 324 22.52 14.56 20.26
CA ASP A 324 22.31 13.19 20.73
C ASP A 324 23.46 12.71 21.62
N GLU A 325 23.17 12.47 22.91
CA GLU A 325 24.16 12.01 23.89
C GLU A 325 24.77 10.65 23.54
N GLY A 326 23.98 9.75 22.92
CA GLY A 326 24.44 8.43 22.46
C GLY A 326 25.46 8.53 21.32
N ASN A 327 25.48 9.66 20.62
CA ASN A 327 26.35 9.93 19.47
C ASN A 327 27.35 11.08 19.73
N GLY A 328 27.78 11.22 21.00
CA GLY A 328 28.82 12.17 21.39
C GLY A 328 28.34 13.63 21.44
N GLY A 329 27.04 13.86 21.51
CA GLY A 329 26.42 15.18 21.56
C GLY A 329 26.30 15.87 20.20
N VAL A 330 26.55 15.17 19.09
CA VAL A 330 26.36 15.75 17.75
C VAL A 330 24.87 15.88 17.43
N LEU A 331 24.48 16.95 16.74
CA LEU A 331 23.08 17.21 16.42
C LEU A 331 22.58 16.37 15.25
N SER A 332 23.38 16.20 14.20
CA SER A 332 22.91 15.54 12.98
C SER A 332 23.99 14.69 12.33
N TYR A 333 23.57 13.53 11.82
CA TYR A 333 24.31 12.67 10.88
C TYR A 333 23.68 12.70 9.49
N LEU A 334 22.72 13.59 9.24
CA LEU A 334 22.14 13.73 7.91
C LEU A 334 23.24 14.21 6.93
N PRO A 335 23.29 13.64 5.71
CA PRO A 335 24.30 14.00 4.70
C PRO A 335 24.11 15.40 4.09
N GLY A 336 23.09 16.13 4.54
CA GLY A 336 22.61 17.37 3.95
C GLY A 336 21.37 17.13 3.09
N GLN A 337 20.67 18.21 2.77
CA GLN A 337 19.48 18.12 1.93
C GLN A 337 19.91 17.96 0.47
N ARG A 338 19.71 16.76 -0.08
CA ARG A 338 20.09 16.37 -1.45
C ARG A 338 19.39 17.23 -2.49
N LEU A 339 18.11 17.54 -2.27
CA LEU A 339 17.27 18.37 -3.14
C LEU A 339 17.02 19.75 -2.50
N SER A 340 18.10 20.43 -2.11
CA SER A 340 18.01 21.72 -1.41
C SER A 340 17.77 22.90 -2.35
N ARG A 341 17.28 24.01 -1.78
CA ARG A 341 17.23 25.32 -2.45
C ARG A 341 18.61 25.81 -2.93
N CYS A 342 19.68 25.39 -2.25
CA CYS A 342 21.06 25.72 -2.62
C CYS A 342 21.59 24.93 -3.84
N THR A 343 20.83 24.00 -4.39
CA THR A 343 21.28 23.18 -5.52
C THR A 343 21.69 24.04 -6.71
N CYS A 344 22.91 23.86 -7.25
CA CYS A 344 23.40 24.63 -8.39
C CYS A 344 22.50 24.43 -9.62
N SER A 345 22.30 25.49 -10.42
CA SER A 345 21.29 25.52 -11.51
C SER A 345 21.43 24.45 -12.61
N ARG A 346 22.58 23.78 -12.75
CA ARG A 346 22.83 22.74 -13.76
C ARG A 346 22.75 21.32 -13.20
N GLU A 347 22.53 21.18 -11.90
CA GLU A 347 22.43 19.90 -11.21
C GLU A 347 21.03 19.31 -11.39
N SER A 348 20.90 18.01 -11.09
CA SER A 348 19.62 17.33 -11.16
C SER A 348 18.73 17.73 -9.98
N HIS A 349 17.58 18.32 -10.27
CA HIS A 349 16.62 18.75 -9.26
C HIS A 349 15.19 18.71 -9.83
N PRO A 350 14.16 18.24 -9.11
CA PRO A 350 12.79 18.16 -9.64
C PRO A 350 12.15 19.53 -9.91
N GLY A 351 12.63 20.58 -9.21
CA GLY A 351 12.06 21.93 -9.30
C GLY A 351 10.84 22.09 -8.39
N PRO A 352 10.01 23.14 -8.60
CA PRO A 352 10.21 24.25 -9.53
C PRO A 352 11.30 25.21 -9.02
N LYS A 353 11.40 26.40 -9.62
CA LYS A 353 12.29 27.48 -9.18
C LYS A 353 11.52 28.65 -8.60
N HIS A 354 12.07 29.25 -7.56
CA HIS A 354 11.68 30.55 -7.03
C HIS A 354 11.89 31.67 -8.07
N PRO A 355 11.24 32.83 -7.91
CA PRO A 355 11.45 33.99 -8.78
C PRO A 355 12.90 34.49 -8.83
N ASP A 356 13.69 34.22 -7.78
CA ASP A 356 15.12 34.55 -7.70
C ASP A 356 16.03 33.59 -8.50
N GLY A 357 15.44 32.53 -9.11
CA GLY A 357 16.16 31.53 -9.91
C GLY A 357 16.75 30.36 -9.11
N THR A 358 16.65 30.37 -7.79
CA THR A 358 16.96 29.22 -6.91
C THR A 358 15.87 28.17 -6.99
N PHE A 359 16.19 26.91 -6.67
CA PHE A 359 15.18 25.86 -6.64
C PHE A 359 14.30 25.98 -5.39
N VAL A 360 13.04 25.55 -5.46
CA VAL A 360 12.30 25.21 -4.24
C VAL A 360 13.03 24.05 -3.57
N GLY A 361 13.25 24.09 -2.26
CA GLY A 361 13.78 22.95 -1.51
C GLY A 361 12.75 21.84 -1.44
N ARG A 362 13.18 20.63 -1.81
CA ARG A 362 12.32 19.44 -1.99
C ARG A 362 12.78 18.30 -1.10
N SER A 363 11.85 17.42 -0.75
CA SER A 363 12.08 16.43 0.31
C SER A 363 11.01 15.33 0.37
N ALA A 364 11.14 14.42 1.33
CA ALA A 364 10.17 13.40 1.70
C ALA A 364 9.84 13.52 3.20
N PRO A 365 9.05 14.54 3.59
CA PRO A 365 8.62 14.72 4.98
C PRO A 365 7.71 13.58 5.43
N GLU A 366 7.59 13.40 6.74
CA GLU A 366 6.79 12.36 7.37
C GLU A 366 5.78 12.97 8.36
N ILE A 367 4.55 12.44 8.34
CA ILE A 367 3.50 12.73 9.33
C ILE A 367 2.80 11.42 9.65
N ASP A 368 2.78 11.06 10.93
CA ASP A 368 2.17 9.84 11.44
C ASP A 368 0.72 10.10 11.84
N VAL A 369 -0.20 9.32 11.30
CA VAL A 369 -1.57 9.26 11.83
C VAL A 369 -1.51 8.68 13.24
N PHE A 370 -0.81 7.56 13.37
CA PHE A 370 -0.36 7.02 14.64
C PHE A 370 0.78 6.01 14.43
N GLU A 371 1.58 5.84 15.47
CA GLU A 371 2.37 4.65 15.76
C GLU A 371 1.90 4.13 17.12
N ALA A 372 1.30 2.93 17.17
CA ALA A 372 0.78 2.42 18.45
C ALA A 372 1.88 1.73 19.25
N GLN A 373 1.81 1.89 20.56
CA GLN A 373 2.77 1.35 21.51
C GLN A 373 2.08 1.00 22.83
N ILE A 374 2.71 0.13 23.61
CA ILE A 374 2.33 -0.09 25.01
C ILE A 374 3.37 0.64 25.88
N ASN A 375 2.90 1.46 26.81
CA ASN A 375 3.79 2.15 27.74
C ASN A 375 4.50 1.13 28.64
N GLU A 376 5.84 1.16 28.66
CA GLU A 376 6.67 0.16 29.35
C GLU A 376 6.42 0.09 30.86
N ASP A 377 6.17 1.24 31.50
CA ASP A 377 6.02 1.34 32.96
C ASP A 377 4.62 0.98 33.44
N THR A 378 3.60 1.41 32.68
CA THR A 378 2.19 1.34 33.09
C THR A 378 1.41 0.24 32.38
N LEU A 379 1.95 -0.31 31.30
CA LEU A 379 1.29 -1.23 30.37
C LEU A 379 -0.02 -0.69 29.79
N VAL A 380 -0.13 0.64 29.71
CA VAL A 380 -1.26 1.33 29.09
C VAL A 380 -1.00 1.47 27.59
N ALA A 381 -1.99 1.08 26.80
CA ALA A 381 -1.99 1.24 25.35
C ALA A 381 -2.08 2.71 24.91
N GLN A 382 -1.14 3.14 24.08
CA GLN A 382 -0.99 4.51 23.61
C GLN A 382 -0.74 4.55 22.10
N VAL A 383 -0.99 5.70 21.49
CA VAL A 383 -0.50 6.05 20.15
C VAL A 383 0.42 7.24 20.25
N SER A 384 1.59 7.15 19.62
CA SER A 384 2.40 8.32 19.24
C SER A 384 1.80 8.93 18.00
N GLN A 385 1.56 10.24 18.03
CA GLN A 385 1.09 11.01 16.88
C GLN A 385 2.13 12.10 16.62
N SER A 386 2.78 12.03 15.45
CA SER A 386 4.04 12.73 15.22
C SER A 386 4.21 13.31 13.82
N ALA A 387 5.15 14.24 13.72
CA ALA A 387 5.75 14.69 12.48
C ALA A 387 7.27 14.82 12.66
N GLN A 388 8.00 14.53 11.60
CA GLN A 388 9.46 14.44 11.58
C GLN A 388 10.02 15.60 10.77
N TRP A 389 11.11 16.17 11.26
CA TRP A 389 11.64 17.43 10.79
C TRP A 389 13.14 17.33 10.59
N ALA A 390 13.60 17.86 9.47
CA ALA A 390 14.98 18.32 9.28
C ALA A 390 14.97 19.64 8.51
N PRO A 391 15.92 20.54 8.79
CA PRO A 391 17.00 20.47 9.79
C PRO A 391 16.50 20.57 11.25
N PHE A 392 17.39 20.27 12.21
CA PHE A 392 17.07 20.19 13.63
C PHE A 392 17.40 21.48 14.39
N ASN A 393 16.55 21.84 15.33
CA ASN A 393 16.79 22.84 16.36
C ASN A 393 17.96 22.45 17.28
N GLU A 394 18.52 23.43 17.98
CA GLU A 394 19.43 23.17 19.09
C GLU A 394 18.80 22.21 20.10
N ALA A 395 19.52 21.12 20.41
CA ALA A 395 19.07 20.05 21.30
C ALA A 395 17.68 19.46 20.98
N TYR A 396 17.25 19.51 19.72
CA TYR A 396 15.90 19.10 19.27
C TYR A 396 14.76 19.89 19.94
N MET A 397 15.04 21.07 20.50
CA MET A 397 14.07 21.90 21.20
C MET A 397 13.35 22.84 20.25
N TRP A 398 12.11 22.51 19.92
CA TRP A 398 11.20 23.39 19.19
C TRP A 398 10.39 24.29 20.14
N ALA A 399 9.79 25.36 19.62
CA ALA A 399 9.04 26.32 20.43
C ALA A 399 7.65 25.78 20.81
N ASN A 400 7.60 24.81 21.73
CA ASN A 400 6.40 24.12 22.21
C ASN A 400 5.55 24.91 23.21
N THR A 401 5.46 26.24 23.03
CA THR A 401 4.62 27.12 23.86
C THR A 401 3.13 26.79 23.69
N SER A 402 2.27 27.28 24.59
CA SER A 402 0.82 27.10 24.48
C SER A 402 0.20 27.69 23.21
N ASP A 403 0.92 28.58 22.52
CA ASP A 403 0.47 29.17 21.25
C ASP A 403 0.69 28.21 20.08
N ASN A 404 1.74 27.37 20.16
CA ASN A 404 2.22 26.49 19.10
C ASN A 404 1.88 25.02 19.34
N MET A 405 1.72 24.60 20.59
CA MET A 405 1.34 23.26 21.00
C MET A 405 0.06 23.30 21.81
N ILE A 406 -1.00 22.73 21.27
CA ILE A 406 -2.32 22.72 21.90
C ILE A 406 -2.68 21.26 22.17
N ILE A 407 -2.63 20.83 23.43
CA ILE A 407 -3.10 19.50 23.85
C ILE A 407 -4.55 19.64 24.32
N SER A 408 -5.47 18.90 23.72
CA SER A 408 -6.91 19.03 23.99
C SER A 408 -7.32 18.42 25.33
N ASP A 409 -6.75 17.27 25.69
CA ASP A 409 -6.98 16.62 26.97
C ASP A 409 -5.64 16.18 27.61
N PRO A 410 -5.08 16.99 28.53
CA PRO A 410 -3.81 16.69 29.19
C PRO A 410 -3.91 15.56 30.22
N THR A 411 -5.08 14.94 30.42
CA THR A 411 -5.22 13.78 31.33
C THR A 411 -4.89 12.45 30.65
N ILE A 412 -4.91 12.43 29.31
CA ILE A 412 -4.63 11.24 28.49
C ILE A 412 -3.57 11.49 27.40
N SER A 413 -3.25 12.76 27.11
CA SER A 413 -2.29 13.16 26.10
C SER A 413 -1.12 13.94 26.72
N HIS A 414 0.11 13.53 26.40
CA HIS A 414 1.32 14.15 26.92
C HIS A 414 2.40 14.26 25.83
N LEU A 415 3.22 15.31 25.91
CA LEU A 415 4.38 15.44 25.04
C LEU A 415 5.27 14.19 25.17
N ASN A 416 5.62 13.59 24.03
CA ASN A 416 6.47 12.42 24.00
C ASN A 416 7.87 12.79 24.51
N SER A 417 8.47 11.89 25.29
CA SER A 417 9.86 12.05 25.76
C SER A 417 10.87 11.93 24.63
N PHE A 418 10.53 11.24 23.54
CA PHE A 418 11.34 11.22 22.32
C PHE A 418 11.15 12.52 21.54
N THR A 419 12.22 13.30 21.43
CA THR A 419 12.25 14.58 20.69
C THR A 419 13.09 14.51 19.41
N GLY A 420 13.88 13.45 19.23
CA GLY A 420 14.74 13.27 18.06
C GLY A 420 15.95 12.38 18.32
N SER A 421 16.76 12.24 17.28
CA SER A 421 18.05 11.55 17.23
C SER A 421 18.92 12.20 16.15
N VAL A 422 20.15 11.72 15.96
CA VAL A 422 21.03 12.20 14.90
C VAL A 422 20.45 12.11 13.48
N THR A 423 19.36 11.37 13.25
CA THR A 423 18.72 11.23 11.93
C THR A 423 17.39 11.97 11.80
N GLN A 424 16.80 12.46 12.89
CA GLN A 424 15.50 13.14 12.85
C GLN A 424 15.25 14.01 14.08
N GLN A 425 14.51 15.10 13.92
CA GLN A 425 13.79 15.75 15.03
C GLN A 425 12.31 15.39 14.94
N ALA A 426 11.63 15.21 16.06
CA ALA A 426 10.21 14.91 16.10
C ALA A 426 9.42 15.95 16.91
N THR A 427 8.23 16.28 16.43
CA THR A 427 7.16 16.82 17.26
C THR A 427 6.19 15.69 17.51
N SER A 428 6.04 15.23 18.75
CA SER A 428 5.27 14.03 19.06
C SER A 428 4.51 14.18 20.38
N VAL A 429 3.25 13.76 20.39
CA VAL A 429 2.43 13.60 21.60
C VAL A 429 1.95 12.15 21.65
N VAL A 430 2.02 11.56 22.84
CA VAL A 430 1.44 10.24 23.11
C VAL A 430 0.06 10.39 23.73
N THR A 431 -0.91 9.63 23.22
CA THR A 431 -2.30 9.66 23.67
C THR A 431 -2.79 8.26 24.02
N ASN A 432 -3.43 8.10 25.19
CA ASN A 432 -4.04 6.82 25.57
C ASN A 432 -5.15 6.42 24.59
N THR A 433 -5.16 5.15 24.20
CA THR A 433 -6.16 4.58 23.26
C THR A 433 -7.37 3.99 23.98
N ASP A 434 -8.46 3.73 23.24
CA ASP A 434 -9.52 2.85 23.74
C ASP A 434 -9.05 1.39 23.71
N GLY A 435 -8.67 0.86 24.88
CA GLY A 435 -8.16 -0.50 25.00
C GLY A 435 -9.15 -1.60 24.56
N ARG A 436 -10.41 -1.29 24.32
CA ARG A 436 -11.39 -2.24 23.73
C ARG A 436 -11.15 -2.47 22.24
N CYS A 437 -10.54 -1.51 21.53
CA CYS A 437 -10.36 -1.53 20.08
C CYS A 437 -9.02 -2.16 19.69
N TYR A 438 -8.74 -3.29 20.35
CA TYR A 438 -7.64 -4.20 20.08
C TYR A 438 -8.23 -5.57 19.72
N GLU A 439 -7.51 -6.31 18.88
CA GLU A 439 -7.89 -7.63 18.36
C GLU A 439 -8.27 -8.62 19.48
N ASP A 440 -7.44 -8.74 20.51
CA ASP A 440 -7.67 -9.67 21.62
C ASP A 440 -8.61 -9.12 22.71
N ALA A 441 -9.12 -7.90 22.51
CA ALA A 441 -10.09 -7.27 23.40
C ALA A 441 -11.52 -7.41 22.88
N ALA A 442 -12.18 -6.31 22.52
CA ALA A 442 -13.51 -6.35 21.91
C ALA A 442 -13.46 -6.31 20.37
N GLY A 443 -12.28 -6.09 19.78
CA GLY A 443 -12.12 -5.94 18.33
C GLY A 443 -12.90 -4.77 17.74
N CYS A 444 -13.23 -3.74 18.54
CA CYS A 444 -13.85 -2.53 17.98
C CYS A 444 -12.86 -1.76 17.10
N PHE A 445 -13.40 -0.85 16.29
CA PHE A 445 -12.63 0.10 15.51
C PHE A 445 -12.64 1.47 16.18
N SER A 446 -11.48 2.11 16.21
CA SER A 446 -11.31 3.48 16.68
C SER A 446 -10.82 4.36 15.53
N VAL A 447 -11.22 5.64 15.56
CA VAL A 447 -10.90 6.59 14.50
C VAL A 447 -9.62 7.36 14.87
N TYR A 448 -8.65 7.32 13.97
CA TYR A 448 -7.40 8.08 14.03
C TYR A 448 -7.20 8.88 12.74
N GLY A 449 -6.58 10.04 12.84
CA GLY A 449 -6.40 10.91 11.70
C GLY A 449 -5.47 12.09 11.97
N PHE A 450 -5.16 12.84 10.93
CA PHE A 450 -4.63 14.19 11.08
C PHE A 450 -5.23 15.11 10.01
N GLU A 451 -5.54 16.34 10.42
CA GLU A 451 -5.88 17.44 9.53
C GLU A 451 -4.70 18.40 9.48
N TYR A 452 -4.25 18.75 8.28
CA TYR A 452 -3.13 19.66 8.13
C TYR A 452 -3.31 20.68 7.02
N LYS A 453 -2.69 21.83 7.25
CA LYS A 453 -2.55 22.91 6.28
C LYS A 453 -1.07 23.14 5.99
N PRO A 454 -0.60 22.89 4.77
CA PRO A 454 0.78 23.14 4.36
C PRO A 454 1.21 24.61 4.46
N GLY A 455 2.51 24.84 4.66
CA GLY A 455 3.14 26.16 4.56
C GLY A 455 3.69 26.73 5.87
N PHE A 456 4.06 28.01 5.81
CA PHE A 456 4.75 28.73 6.89
C PHE A 456 3.79 29.41 7.87
N ASP A 457 3.15 30.53 7.51
CA ASP A 457 2.48 31.40 8.49
C ASP A 457 1.18 30.82 9.07
N GLU A 458 0.36 30.19 8.22
CA GLU A 458 -0.94 29.62 8.60
C GLU A 458 -0.90 28.09 8.68
N GLY A 459 0.30 27.51 8.65
CA GLY A 459 0.50 26.07 8.67
C GLY A 459 0.17 25.46 10.03
N TYR A 460 -0.49 24.31 10.02
CA TYR A 460 -0.75 23.53 11.24
C TYR A 460 -0.92 22.05 10.90
N ILE A 461 -0.78 21.20 11.92
CA ILE A 461 -1.19 19.80 11.91
C ILE A 461 -1.98 19.55 13.19
N THR A 462 -3.19 19.00 13.06
CA THR A 462 -4.11 18.66 14.15
C THR A 462 -4.38 17.17 14.10
N TRP A 463 -4.05 16.45 15.15
CA TRP A 463 -4.22 15.00 15.23
C TRP A 463 -5.52 14.62 15.94
N ILE A 464 -6.10 13.53 15.47
CA ILE A 464 -7.34 12.94 15.96
C ILE A 464 -7.01 11.56 16.53
N SER A 465 -7.47 11.28 17.74
CA SER A 465 -7.37 9.97 18.39
C SER A 465 -8.70 9.64 19.06
N ASN A 466 -9.22 8.43 18.84
CA ASN A 466 -10.54 8.01 19.30
C ASN A 466 -11.67 8.98 18.88
N ASN A 467 -11.63 9.45 17.63
CA ASN A 467 -12.59 10.40 17.06
C ASN A 467 -12.73 11.73 17.82
N VAL A 468 -11.68 12.15 18.54
CA VAL A 468 -11.58 13.47 19.16
C VAL A 468 -10.22 14.09 18.87
N VAL A 469 -10.14 15.42 18.88
CA VAL A 469 -8.85 16.11 18.73
C VAL A 469 -7.95 15.75 19.91
N ALA A 470 -6.75 15.26 19.60
CA ALA A 470 -5.74 14.92 20.59
C ALA A 470 -4.83 16.12 20.87
N TRP A 471 -4.22 16.65 19.81
CA TRP A 471 -3.33 17.81 19.89
C TRP A 471 -3.14 18.50 18.53
N THR A 472 -2.63 19.73 18.56
CA THR A 472 -2.26 20.52 17.38
C THR A 472 -0.86 21.08 17.53
N VAL A 473 -0.07 21.03 16.45
CA VAL A 473 1.13 21.84 16.26
C VAL A 473 0.87 22.93 15.24
N LYS A 474 1.35 24.15 15.52
CA LYS A 474 1.39 25.25 14.54
C LYS A 474 2.79 25.42 13.99
N ALA A 475 2.90 25.80 12.72
CA ALA A 475 4.16 25.99 12.01
C ALA A 475 5.14 26.93 12.72
N ALA A 476 4.65 27.96 13.42
CA ALA A 476 5.47 28.86 14.23
C ALA A 476 6.27 28.14 15.35
N GLY A 477 5.89 26.92 15.74
CA GLY A 477 6.66 26.07 16.64
C GLY A 477 8.01 25.64 16.05
N LEU A 478 8.09 25.54 14.73
CA LEU A 478 9.27 25.13 13.96
C LEU A 478 9.91 26.35 13.26
N GLY A 479 9.84 27.51 13.92
CA GLY A 479 10.49 28.75 13.47
C GLY A 479 12.01 28.66 13.39
N ALA A 480 12.63 29.71 12.86
CA ALA A 480 14.08 29.80 12.70
C ALA A 480 14.81 29.63 14.05
N ASP A 481 15.98 28.99 13.99
CA ASP A 481 16.84 28.77 15.14
C ASP A 481 18.20 29.44 14.90
N PRO A 482 18.44 30.63 15.46
CA PRO A 482 19.68 31.35 15.23
C PRO A 482 20.89 30.72 15.94
N VAL A 483 20.69 29.81 16.90
CA VAL A 483 21.77 29.16 17.64
C VAL A 483 22.49 28.15 16.75
N VAL A 484 21.71 27.37 16.00
CA VAL A 484 22.19 26.44 14.96
C VAL A 484 22.05 26.99 13.54
N GLN A 485 21.77 28.30 13.42
CA GLN A 485 21.76 29.09 12.17
C GLN A 485 20.89 28.52 11.05
N ILE A 486 19.76 27.90 11.41
CA ILE A 486 18.77 27.41 10.44
C ILE A 486 17.56 28.33 10.40
N SER A 487 16.92 28.37 9.25
CA SER A 487 15.64 29.03 9.01
C SER A 487 14.47 28.18 9.53
N GLU A 488 13.27 28.75 9.44
CA GLU A 488 12.01 28.08 9.75
C GLU A 488 11.72 26.90 8.81
N ARG A 489 11.04 25.88 9.34
CA ARG A 489 10.57 24.73 8.57
C ARG A 489 9.06 24.87 8.32
N PRO A 490 8.58 24.84 7.07
CA PRO A 490 7.15 24.86 6.80
C PRO A 490 6.51 23.53 7.19
N VAL A 491 5.21 23.57 7.53
CA VAL A 491 4.39 22.34 7.54
C VAL A 491 4.43 21.74 6.13
N PRO A 492 4.66 20.42 5.97
CA PRO A 492 4.94 19.76 4.70
C PRO A 492 4.10 20.22 3.52
N GLN A 493 4.75 20.60 2.42
CA GLN A 493 4.12 21.06 1.18
C GLN A 493 4.21 20.03 0.03
N GLU A 494 4.92 18.93 0.26
CA GLU A 494 5.09 17.85 -0.72
C GLU A 494 3.76 17.09 -0.94
N PRO A 495 3.53 16.50 -2.13
CA PRO A 495 2.51 15.47 -2.29
C PRO A 495 2.90 14.25 -1.46
N MET A 496 2.04 13.87 -0.51
CA MET A 496 2.30 12.76 0.41
C MET A 496 1.47 11.53 0.01
N TYR A 497 2.07 10.35 0.09
CA TYR A 497 1.39 9.08 -0.09
C TYR A 497 1.12 8.41 1.27
N LEU A 498 0.19 7.47 1.29
CA LEU A 498 -0.27 6.75 2.48
C LEU A 498 0.56 5.48 2.70
N ILE A 499 0.82 5.13 3.95
CA ILE A 499 1.50 3.91 4.35
C ILE A 499 0.74 3.29 5.54
N ALA A 500 0.56 1.98 5.52
CA ALA A 500 0.10 1.20 6.66
C ALA A 500 0.99 -0.03 6.83
N ASN A 501 1.43 -0.30 8.06
CA ASN A 501 2.27 -1.46 8.35
C ASN A 501 1.99 -2.06 9.72
N LEU A 502 2.39 -3.32 9.87
CA LEU A 502 2.45 -4.02 11.15
C LEU A 502 3.78 -4.76 11.25
N GLY A 503 4.62 -4.33 12.18
CA GLY A 503 5.94 -4.89 12.38
C GLY A 503 6.36 -4.93 13.85
N MET A 504 7.63 -5.26 14.08
CA MET A 504 8.27 -5.21 15.39
C MET A 504 9.70 -4.72 15.25
N SER A 505 10.11 -3.83 16.15
CA SER A 505 11.50 -3.41 16.22
C SER A 505 11.90 -3.05 17.64
N ARG A 506 13.15 -3.40 17.97
CA ARG A 506 13.77 -3.04 19.25
C ARG A 506 14.19 -1.58 19.34
N ASN A 507 14.12 -0.84 18.23
CA ASN A 507 14.38 0.59 18.21
C ASN A 507 13.23 1.39 18.86
N PHE A 508 12.02 0.81 18.96
CA PHE A 508 10.84 1.45 19.57
C PHE A 508 10.52 0.95 20.98
N GLY A 509 11.41 0.16 21.58
CA GLY A 509 11.24 -0.42 22.91
C GLY A 509 11.46 -1.93 22.95
N PRO A 510 11.26 -2.57 24.10
CA PRO A 510 11.39 -4.01 24.26
C PRO A 510 10.27 -4.76 23.51
N VAL A 511 10.63 -5.94 22.98
CA VAL A 511 9.68 -6.83 22.29
C VAL A 511 9.48 -8.09 23.11
N ASP A 512 8.29 -8.30 23.67
CA ASP A 512 7.95 -9.45 24.50
C ASP A 512 7.53 -10.67 23.65
N LEU A 513 8.49 -11.23 22.92
CA LEU A 513 8.29 -12.37 22.03
C LEU A 513 7.71 -13.62 22.73
N LEU A 514 7.82 -13.72 24.05
CA LEU A 514 7.29 -14.88 24.80
C LEU A 514 5.78 -14.83 24.94
N HIS A 515 5.20 -13.63 25.04
CA HIS A 515 3.77 -13.45 25.30
C HIS A 515 2.99 -12.94 24.08
N LEU A 516 3.67 -12.48 23.02
CA LEU A 516 3.00 -12.05 21.79
C LEU A 516 2.19 -13.20 21.14
N PRO A 517 0.89 -13.00 20.87
CA PRO A 517 -0.02 -14.07 20.47
C PRO A 517 -0.04 -14.28 18.95
N PHE A 518 1.11 -14.61 18.34
CA PHE A 518 1.18 -14.79 16.88
C PHE A 518 0.23 -15.90 16.35
N PRO A 519 -0.38 -15.72 15.16
CA PRO A 519 -0.39 -14.49 14.37
C PRO A 519 -1.32 -13.42 14.96
N VAL A 520 -0.95 -12.15 14.76
CA VAL A 520 -1.77 -10.98 15.14
C VAL A 520 -2.10 -10.15 13.90
N HIS A 521 -3.21 -9.41 13.95
CA HIS A 521 -3.75 -8.71 12.79
C HIS A 521 -4.13 -7.27 13.11
N MET A 522 -3.58 -6.32 12.35
CA MET A 522 -4.11 -4.96 12.31
C MET A 522 -5.22 -4.91 11.26
N ARG A 523 -6.40 -4.44 11.66
CA ARG A 523 -7.56 -4.32 10.76
C ARG A 523 -7.89 -2.86 10.50
N VAL A 524 -8.03 -2.48 9.24
CA VAL A 524 -8.45 -1.14 8.83
C VAL A 524 -9.78 -1.25 8.08
N ASP A 525 -10.83 -0.73 8.70
CA ASP A 525 -12.20 -0.71 8.18
C ASP A 525 -12.30 0.24 6.97
N TYR A 526 -11.70 1.43 7.07
CA TYR A 526 -11.56 2.34 5.93
C TYR A 526 -10.39 3.30 6.09
N ILE A 527 -9.95 3.83 4.95
CA ILE A 527 -9.10 5.02 4.87
C ILE A 527 -9.78 6.04 3.97
N ARG A 528 -9.94 7.27 4.45
CA ARG A 528 -10.62 8.36 3.75
C ARG A 528 -9.78 9.64 3.80
N VAL A 529 -9.74 10.37 2.70
CA VAL A 529 -9.05 11.66 2.58
C VAL A 529 -10.03 12.74 2.15
N TYR A 530 -10.02 13.85 2.87
CA TYR A 530 -10.90 14.98 2.70
C TYR A 530 -10.10 16.25 2.44
N GLN A 531 -10.59 17.14 1.59
CA GLN A 531 -9.97 18.45 1.33
C GLN A 531 -11.02 19.57 1.25
N PRO A 532 -10.64 20.83 1.51
CA PRO A 532 -11.54 21.96 1.29
C PRO A 532 -11.97 22.01 -0.19
N LYS A 533 -13.26 22.25 -0.45
CA LYS A 533 -13.85 22.23 -1.80
C LYS A 533 -13.16 23.16 -2.81
N ASN A 534 -12.57 24.25 -2.32
CA ASN A 534 -11.87 25.26 -3.10
C ASN A 534 -10.34 25.06 -3.14
N ALA A 535 -9.81 24.00 -2.53
CA ALA A 535 -8.38 23.73 -2.42
C ALA A 535 -8.07 22.23 -2.55
N ILE A 536 -8.71 21.56 -3.52
CA ILE A 536 -8.41 20.16 -3.84
C ILE A 536 -7.07 20.08 -4.55
N ASN A 537 -6.14 19.33 -3.98
CA ASN A 537 -4.83 19.03 -4.55
C ASN A 537 -4.49 17.56 -4.28
N ILE A 538 -4.79 16.73 -5.27
CA ILE A 538 -4.52 15.29 -5.30
C ILE A 538 -3.67 14.96 -6.53
N GLY A 539 -2.87 13.91 -6.42
CA GLY A 539 -1.92 13.48 -7.45
C GLY A 539 -0.48 13.58 -6.98
N CYS A 540 0.38 12.73 -7.53
CA CYS A 540 1.77 12.59 -7.10
C CYS A 540 2.72 13.54 -7.83
N ASN A 541 2.28 14.19 -8.91
CA ASN A 541 3.08 15.12 -9.71
C ASN A 541 2.40 16.52 -9.86
N PRO A 542 2.08 17.21 -8.76
CA PRO A 542 1.49 18.55 -8.82
C PRO A 542 2.46 19.53 -9.47
N LYS A 543 1.92 20.51 -10.21
CA LYS A 543 2.73 21.48 -10.98
C LYS A 543 3.75 22.24 -10.14
N ASP A 544 3.38 22.58 -8.90
CA ASP A 544 4.21 23.37 -8.01
C ASP A 544 5.17 22.50 -7.17
N PHE A 545 4.98 21.17 -7.19
CA PHE A 545 5.83 20.18 -6.50
C PHE A 545 6.00 18.92 -7.38
N PRO A 546 6.58 19.02 -8.59
CA PRO A 546 6.68 17.90 -9.51
C PRO A 546 7.59 16.79 -8.96
N THR A 547 7.29 15.53 -9.27
CA THR A 547 8.08 14.36 -8.80
C THR A 547 8.37 13.36 -9.92
N GLU A 548 7.47 13.22 -10.89
CA GLU A 548 7.44 12.14 -11.88
C GLU A 548 8.75 12.04 -12.68
N ASP A 549 9.20 13.14 -13.30
CA ASP A 549 10.41 13.13 -14.12
C ASP A 549 11.66 12.77 -13.31
N TYR A 550 11.72 13.19 -12.04
CA TYR A 550 12.84 12.91 -11.16
C TYR A 550 12.87 11.44 -10.74
N ILE A 551 11.72 10.91 -10.30
CA ILE A 551 11.57 9.51 -9.92
C ILE A 551 11.89 8.61 -11.11
N ASN A 552 11.32 8.88 -12.29
CA ASN A 552 11.56 8.10 -13.51
C ASN A 552 13.04 8.11 -13.94
N LYS A 553 13.72 9.26 -13.81
CA LYS A 553 15.15 9.37 -14.11
C LYS A 553 16.00 8.48 -13.21
N TYR A 554 15.59 8.28 -11.96
CA TYR A 554 16.36 7.55 -10.95
C TYR A 554 15.63 6.32 -10.42
N ILE A 555 14.83 5.66 -11.26
CA ILE A 555 13.86 4.65 -10.85
C ILE A 555 14.48 3.49 -10.05
N ASP A 556 15.73 3.13 -10.33
CA ASP A 556 16.44 2.06 -9.61
C ASP A 556 16.56 2.36 -8.10
N ALA A 557 16.73 3.62 -7.69
CA ALA A 557 16.74 4.01 -6.28
C ALA A 557 15.39 3.78 -5.58
N TYR A 558 14.31 3.66 -6.34
CA TYR A 558 12.95 3.48 -5.86
C TYR A 558 12.45 2.05 -6.04
N THR A 559 13.18 1.18 -6.73
CA THR A 559 12.77 -0.22 -7.02
C THR A 559 13.76 -1.26 -6.53
N ASN A 560 14.95 -0.85 -6.09
CA ASN A 560 15.94 -1.74 -5.49
C ASN A 560 16.17 -1.40 -4.00
N PRO A 561 15.62 -2.17 -3.05
CA PRO A 561 15.76 -1.90 -1.62
C PRO A 561 17.19 -2.14 -1.09
N ASN A 562 18.05 -2.82 -1.85
CA ASN A 562 19.45 -3.06 -1.48
C ASN A 562 20.34 -1.83 -1.71
N LEU A 563 19.86 -0.80 -2.43
CA LEU A 563 20.58 0.46 -2.57
C LEU A 563 20.28 1.32 -1.33
N THR A 564 21.21 1.33 -0.39
CA THR A 564 21.00 2.02 0.90
C THR A 564 21.45 3.48 0.87
N THR A 565 22.41 3.80 0.01
CA THR A 565 22.98 5.15 -0.15
C THR A 565 23.00 5.60 -1.61
N TRP A 566 22.80 6.89 -1.84
CA TRP A 566 22.77 7.56 -3.14
C TRP A 566 24.12 7.50 -3.86
N VAL A 567 25.22 7.71 -3.13
CA VAL A 567 26.56 7.79 -3.72
C VAL A 567 27.27 6.44 -3.66
N ASN A 568 27.32 5.78 -2.51
CA ASN A 568 28.17 4.60 -2.33
C ASN A 568 27.56 3.35 -2.98
N ASP A 569 26.25 3.15 -2.84
CA ASP A 569 25.57 1.98 -3.41
C ASP A 569 24.97 2.28 -4.79
N TYR A 570 24.30 3.42 -4.95
CA TYR A 570 23.63 3.78 -6.20
C TYR A 570 24.53 4.51 -7.23
N HIS A 571 25.74 4.89 -6.82
CA HIS A 571 26.77 5.46 -7.70
C HIS A 571 26.34 6.73 -8.45
N GLN A 572 25.44 7.53 -7.87
CA GLN A 572 25.07 8.84 -8.40
C GLN A 572 25.91 9.95 -7.77
N GLU A 573 26.05 11.06 -8.48
CA GLU A 573 26.71 12.25 -7.94
C GLU A 573 25.80 12.95 -6.92
N TRP A 574 26.41 13.47 -5.85
CA TRP A 574 25.71 14.35 -4.92
C TRP A 574 25.58 15.76 -5.54
N PRO A 575 24.37 16.37 -5.58
CA PRO A 575 24.20 17.69 -6.18
C PRO A 575 25.08 18.76 -5.54
N LYS A 576 25.70 19.59 -6.37
CA LYS A 576 26.51 20.73 -5.90
C LYS A 576 25.65 21.78 -5.19
N ASN A 577 26.23 22.39 -4.18
CA ASN A 577 25.57 23.34 -3.30
C ASN A 577 26.22 24.75 -3.39
N SER A 578 25.41 25.76 -3.68
CA SER A 578 25.83 27.16 -3.83
C SER A 578 26.33 27.79 -2.54
N PHE A 579 25.82 27.38 -1.38
CA PHE A 579 26.26 27.84 -0.07
C PHE A 579 27.69 27.38 0.26
N LEU A 580 28.13 26.27 -0.35
CA LEU A 580 29.52 25.79 -0.29
C LEU A 580 30.46 26.47 -1.31
N GLY A 581 29.95 27.36 -2.18
CA GLY A 581 30.74 27.97 -3.26
C GLY A 581 31.11 26.99 -4.38
N GLN A 582 30.27 25.98 -4.63
CA GLN A 582 30.49 24.95 -5.65
C GLN A 582 29.89 25.28 -7.02
N CYS A 583 29.12 26.37 -7.10
CA CYS A 583 28.72 27.02 -8.35
C CYS A 583 29.69 28.17 -8.66
#